data_AF-A0A9E6DR57-F1
#
_entry.id   AF-A0A9E6DR57-F1
#
_cell.length_a   1.000
_cell.length_b   1.000
_cell.length_c   1.000
_cell.angle_alpha   90.00
_cell.angle_beta   90.00
_cell.angle_gamma   90.00
#
_symmetry.space_group_name_H-M   'P 1'
#
loop_
_entity.id
_entity.type
_entity.pdbx_description
1 polymer ?
#
loop_
_entity_poly.entity_id
_entity_poly.type
_entity_poly.pdbx_seq_one_letter_code
_entity_poly.pdbx_strand_id
1 'polypeptide(L)' 'LACLDWSVRRPHLAGGLGAALLTKFETLGWAKRSQKSRIIEFNKLGEESLLTMLKFQHAN' A
#
# COMPACT_ATOMS: atom_id res chain seq x y z
N LEU A 1 -10.78 12.20 -0.59
CA LEU A 1 -10.45 11.45 0.65
C LEU A 1 -9.00 11.76 1.03
N ALA A 2 -8.80 12.73 1.92
CA ALA A 2 -7.49 13.08 2.43
C ALA A 2 -7.32 12.40 3.79
N CYS A 3 -6.28 11.60 3.96
CA CYS A 3 -5.91 11.13 5.28
C CYS A 3 -5.29 12.30 6.04
N LEU A 4 -5.83 12.59 7.23
CA LEU A 4 -5.21 13.52 8.17
C LEU A 4 -3.95 12.86 8.70
N ASP A 5 -2.79 13.33 8.27
CA ASP A 5 -1.55 12.98 8.94
C ASP A 5 -1.54 13.62 10.33
N TRP A 6 -1.49 12.78 11.37
CA TRP A 6 -1.44 13.24 12.76
C TRP A 6 -0.13 14.00 13.09
N SER A 7 0.89 13.93 12.22
CA SER A 7 2.16 14.64 12.40
C SER A 7 2.18 16.02 11.71
N VAL A 8 1.75 16.16 10.46
CA VAL A 8 1.87 17.41 9.67
C VAL A 8 0.56 18.17 9.41
N ARG A 9 -0.62 17.63 9.78
CA ARG A 9 -1.95 18.26 9.58
C ARG A 9 -2.19 18.85 8.18
N ARG A 10 -1.65 18.22 7.13
CA ARG A 10 -1.94 18.57 5.73
C ARG A 10 -2.59 17.40 5.00
N PRO A 11 -3.48 17.64 4.01
CA PRO A 11 -4.02 16.58 3.17
C PRO A 11 -2.89 16.00 2.33
N HIS A 12 -2.40 14.82 2.71
CA HIS A 12 -1.35 14.14 1.96
C HIS A 12 -1.94 13.38 0.77
N LEU A 13 -1.41 13.64 -0.42
CA LEU A 13 -1.59 12.81 -1.62
C LEU A 13 -1.33 11.33 -1.32
N ALA A 14 -0.41 11.05 -0.38
CA ALA A 14 -0.06 9.72 0.10
C ALA A 14 -1.25 8.93 0.68
N GLY A 15 -2.27 9.60 1.25
CA GLY A 15 -3.46 8.91 1.75
C GLY A 15 -4.29 8.29 0.62
N GLY A 16 -4.56 9.07 -0.42
CA GLY A 16 -5.31 8.59 -1.59
C GLY A 16 -4.54 7.57 -2.43
N LEU A 17 -3.25 7.84 -2.66
CA LEU A 17 -2.38 6.92 -3.40
C LEU A 17 -2.19 5.59 -2.65
N GLY A 18 -1.91 5.63 -1.34
CA GLY A 18 -1.74 4.44 -0.53
C GLY A 18 -3.02 3.59 -0.48
N ALA A 19 -4.19 4.23 -0.39
CA ALA A 19 -5.47 3.54 -0.47
C ALA A 19 -5.68 2.85 -1.83
N ALA A 20 -5.40 3.56 -2.93
CA ALA A 20 -5.52 3.00 -4.28
C ALA A 20 -4.56 1.82 -4.51
N LEU A 21 -3.32 1.92 -4.03
CA LEU A 21 -2.34 0.82 -4.06
C LEU A 21 -2.82 -0.39 -3.26
N LEU A 22 -3.31 -0.18 -2.03
CA LEU A 22 -3.85 -1.26 -1.22
C LEU A 22 -5.02 -1.97 -1.91
N THR A 23 -5.98 -1.21 -2.47
CA THR A 23 -7.09 -1.78 -3.24
C THR A 23 -6.60 -2.58 -4.43
N LYS A 24 -5.55 -2.12 -5.12
CA LYS A 24 -4.95 -2.88 -6.22
C LYS A 24 -4.31 -4.18 -5.74
N PHE A 25 -3.58 -4.17 -4.63
CA PHE A 25 -2.95 -5.36 -4.06
C PHE A 25 -3.98 -6.39 -3.59
N GLU A 26 -5.09 -5.94 -3.01
CA GLU A 26 -6.23 -6.80 -2.65
C GLU A 26 -6.86 -7.43 -3.89
N THR A 27 -7.08 -6.64 -4.95
CA THR A 27 -7.65 -7.11 -6.22
C THR A 27 -6.76 -8.13 -6.93
N LEU A 28 -5.44 -7.94 -6.85
CA LEU A 28 -4.45 -8.89 -7.39
C LEU A 28 -4.24 -10.13 -6.51
N GLY A 29 -4.88 -10.20 -5.33
CA GLY A 29 -4.70 -11.28 -4.37
C GLY A 29 -3.31 -11.30 -3.71
N TRP A 30 -2.58 -10.18 -3.74
CA TRP A 30 -1.25 -10.05 -3.13
C TRP A 30 -1.33 -9.84 -1.63
N ALA A 31 -2.34 -9.09 -1.19
CA ALA A 31 -2.54 -8.70 0.19
C ALA A 31 -3.99 -8.90 0.63
N LYS A 32 -4.21 -9.12 1.92
CA LYS A 32 -5.53 -9.16 2.55
C LYS A 32 -5.51 -8.43 3.90
N ARG A 33 -6.66 -7.90 4.30
CA ARG A 33 -6.85 -7.33 5.65
C ARG A 33 -7.08 -8.44 6.66
N SER A 34 -6.40 -8.34 7.79
CA SER A 34 -6.72 -9.14 8.97
C SER A 34 -8.09 -8.70 9.51
N GLN A 35 -9.01 -9.64 9.76
CA GLN A 35 -10.37 -9.32 10.21
C GLN A 35 -10.43 -8.67 11.62
N LYS A 36 -9.40 -8.90 12.44
CA LYS A 36 -9.38 -8.51 13.86
C LYS A 36 -8.42 -7.37 14.18
N SER A 37 -7.69 -6.87 13.18
CA SER A 37 -6.63 -5.88 13.41
C SER A 37 -6.44 -4.96 12.20
N ARG A 38 -5.53 -3.99 12.32
CA ARG A 38 -5.12 -3.12 11.21
C ARG A 38 -3.97 -3.70 10.38
N ILE A 39 -3.68 -4.99 10.55
CA ILE A 39 -2.60 -5.68 9.83
C ILE A 39 -3.05 -5.96 8.39
N ILE A 40 -2.15 -5.69 7.44
CA ILE A 40 -2.23 -6.13 6.06
C ILE A 40 -1.26 -7.30 5.91
N GLU A 41 -1.78 -8.47 5.54
CA GLU A 41 -1.00 -9.68 5.34
C GLU A 41 -0.74 -9.85 3.85
N PHE A 42 0.54 -9.92 3.45
CA PHE A 42 0.93 -10.33 2.12
C PHE A 42 1.16 -11.84 2.07
N ASN A 43 0.91 -12.44 0.92
CA ASN A 43 1.44 -13.78 0.62
C ASN A 43 2.79 -13.64 -0.08
N LYS A 44 3.51 -14.76 -0.23
CA LYS A 44 4.84 -14.80 -0.85
C LYS A 44 4.87 -14.13 -2.23
N LEU A 45 3.88 -14.41 -3.09
CA LEU A 45 3.77 -13.79 -4.42
C LEU A 45 3.60 -12.27 -4.30
N GLY A 46 2.78 -11.82 -3.35
CA GLY A 46 2.53 -10.41 -3.10
C GLY A 46 3.78 -9.67 -2.63
N GLU A 47 4.58 -10.26 -1.75
CA GLU A 47 5.85 -9.70 -1.30
C GLU A 47 6.85 -9.56 -2.46
N GLU A 48 7.04 -10.63 -3.24
CA GLU A 48 7.95 -10.65 -4.40
C GLU A 48 7.53 -9.62 -5.46
N SER A 49 6.23 -9.53 -5.73
CA SER A 49 5.69 -8.59 -6.72
C SER A 49 5.79 -7.14 -6.26
N LEU A 50 5.52 -6.87 -4.98
CA LEU A 50 5.69 -5.54 -4.39
C LEU A 50 7.16 -5.10 -4.43
N LEU A 51 8.09 -5.98 -4.04
CA LEU A 51 9.52 -5.70 -4.11
C LEU A 51 9.96 -5.42 -5.55
N THR A 52 9.44 -6.17 -6.52
CA THR A 52 9.72 -5.92 -7.95
C THR A 52 9.18 -4.56 -8.38
N MET A 53 7.95 -4.22 -8.00
CA MET A 53 7.33 -2.92 -8.30
C MET A 53 8.11 -1.75 -7.71
N LEU A 54 8.61 -1.88 -6.48
CA LEU A 54 9.35 -0.81 -5.78
C LEU A 54 10.81 -0.68 -6.27
N LYS A 55 11.39 -1.73 -6.86
CA LYS A 55 12.73 -1.67 -7.45
C LYS A 55 12.78 -0.85 -8.75
N PHE A 56 11.63 -0.47 -9.31
CA PHE A 56 11.58 0.53 -10.37
C PHE A 56 11.77 1.94 -9.78
N GLN A 57 13.03 2.37 -9.60
CA GLN A 57 13.53 3.74 -9.86
C GLN A 57 14.93 4.00 -9.24
N HIS A 58 15.99 3.57 -9.93
CA HIS A 58 17.17 4.39 -10.25
C HIS A 58 17.99 3.68 -11.34
N ALA A 59 17.50 3.74 -12.58
CA ALA A 59 18.28 3.44 -13.78
C ALA A 59 18.16 4.65 -14.70
N ASN A 60 18.85 5.72 -14.32
CA ASN A 60 19.37 6.82 -15.13
C ASN A 60 20.20 7.72 -14.22
#